data_AF-L0JSG6-F1
#
_entry.id   AF-L0JSG6-F1
#
_cell.length_a   1.000
_cell.length_b   1.000
_cell.length_c   1.000
_cell.angle_alpha   90.00
_cell.angle_beta   90.00
_cell.angle_gamma   90.00
#
_symmetry.space_group_name_H-M   'P 1'
#
loop_
_entity.id
_entity.type
_entity.pdbx_description
1 polymer ?
#
loop_
_entity_poly.entity_id
_entity_poly.type
_entity_poly.pdbx_seq_one_letter_code
_entity_poly.pdbx_strand_id
1 'polypeptide(L)'
;MVTEAACLEALREAAERLGESPTKAQYEELGLTPASATIIRTCGGWNDAKETAGLETSYSRGPRVGPKPDDVELPEGTAWEDLSVDQRWHYRNTEWNTERSLDRRAKHRAWVFEYKQEKGCNRCDEDDPRCLDFHHLNEDEKEMAVGKMISFGYSKDRIESEIEKCLVLCANCHRKEHYDSRCTDHLSS
;
A
#
# COMPACT_ATOMS: atom_id res chain seq x y z
N MET A 1 -14.25 6.07 44.87
CA MET A 1 -13.21 5.46 44.02
C MET A 1 -13.29 3.95 44.22
N VAL A 2 -13.23 3.17 43.14
CA VAL A 2 -13.22 1.69 43.24
C VAL A 2 -11.88 1.28 43.84
N THR A 3 -11.90 0.46 44.89
CA THR A 3 -10.70 -0.04 45.56
C THR A 3 -10.17 -1.29 44.87
N GLU A 4 -8.89 -1.59 45.07
CA GLU A 4 -8.27 -2.82 44.58
C GLU A 4 -9.00 -4.06 45.10
N ALA A 5 -9.36 -4.09 46.39
CA ALA A 5 -10.14 -5.17 46.97
C ALA A 5 -11.48 -5.42 46.24
N ALA A 6 -12.19 -4.37 45.83
CA ALA A 6 -13.43 -4.51 45.07
C ALA A 6 -13.21 -5.08 43.66
N CYS A 7 -12.07 -4.80 43.04
CA CYS A 7 -11.68 -5.41 41.77
C CYS A 7 -11.40 -6.92 41.93
N LEU A 8 -10.71 -7.32 43.00
CA LEU A 8 -10.37 -8.72 43.25
C LEU A 8 -11.61 -9.57 43.59
N GLU A 9 -12.52 -9.04 44.40
CA GLU A 9 -13.78 -9.73 44.73
C GLU A 9 -14.65 -9.96 43.48
N ALA A 10 -14.75 -8.96 42.60
CA ALA A 10 -15.51 -9.11 41.36
C ALA A 10 -14.90 -10.18 40.43
N LEU A 11 -13.57 -10.33 40.42
CA LEU A 11 -12.91 -11.41 39.67
C LEU A 11 -13.19 -12.79 40.28
N ARG A 12 -13.23 -12.91 41.61
CA ARG A 12 -13.59 -14.15 42.31
C ARG A 12 -15.04 -14.53 42.07
N GLU A 13 -15.95 -13.56 42.13
CA GLU A 13 -17.36 -13.74 41.80
C GLU A 13 -17.55 -14.20 40.36
N ALA A 14 -16.81 -13.60 39.42
CA ALA A 14 -16.82 -14.03 38.03
C ALA A 14 -16.33 -15.47 37.86
N ALA A 15 -15.27 -15.84 38.59
CA ALA A 15 -14.73 -17.19 38.56
C ALA A 15 -15.69 -18.23 39.14
N GLU A 16 -16.39 -17.89 40.23
CA GLU A 16 -17.41 -18.75 40.83
C GLU A 16 -18.59 -18.98 39.88
N ARG A 17 -19.05 -17.93 39.21
CA ARG A 17 -20.17 -18.03 38.24
C ARG A 17 -19.82 -18.86 37.01
N LEU A 18 -18.58 -18.81 36.56
CA LEU A 18 -18.12 -19.56 35.37
C LEU A 18 -17.60 -20.95 35.72
N GLY A 19 -17.29 -21.22 36.99
CA GLY A 19 -16.60 -22.43 37.43
C GLY A 19 -15.14 -22.51 36.98
N GLU A 20 -14.62 -21.44 36.38
CA GLU A 20 -13.25 -21.34 35.85
C GLU A 20 -12.72 -19.91 35.95
N SER A 21 -11.42 -19.76 35.78
CA SER A 21 -10.78 -18.44 35.84
C SER A 21 -11.18 -17.57 34.64
N PRO A 22 -11.84 -16.41 34.82
CA PRO A 22 -12.46 -15.66 33.75
C PRO A 22 -11.46 -15.08 32.75
N THR A 23 -11.74 -15.17 31.46
CA THR A 23 -11.14 -14.28 30.45
C THR A 23 -11.75 -12.88 30.57
N LYS A 24 -11.06 -11.86 30.02
CA LYS A 24 -11.58 -10.49 30.00
C LYS A 24 -12.95 -10.41 29.31
N ALA A 25 -13.12 -11.13 28.20
CA ALA A 25 -14.37 -11.16 27.44
C ALA A 25 -15.51 -11.80 28.24
N GLN A 26 -15.26 -12.97 28.86
CA GLN A 26 -16.26 -13.63 29.72
C GLN A 26 -16.68 -12.75 30.91
N TYR A 27 -15.75 -12.04 31.53
CA TYR A 27 -16.08 -11.10 32.61
C TYR A 27 -16.99 -9.96 32.14
N GLU A 28 -16.72 -9.39 30.96
CA GLU A 28 -17.55 -8.33 30.38
C GLU A 28 -18.96 -8.82 30.05
N GLU A 29 -19.10 -10.06 29.58
CA GLU A 29 -20.38 -10.69 29.27
C GLU A 29 -21.24 -10.93 30.53
N LEU A 30 -20.61 -11.19 31.68
CA LEU A 30 -21.31 -11.30 32.97
C LEU A 30 -21.90 -9.97 33.46
N GLY A 31 -21.53 -8.83 32.85
CA GLY A 31 -22.04 -7.52 33.22
C GLY A 31 -21.66 -7.07 34.63
N LEU A 32 -20.59 -7.63 35.20
CA LEU A 32 -20.15 -7.36 36.57
C LEU A 32 -19.52 -5.97 36.71
N THR A 33 -19.65 -5.41 37.90
CA THR A 33 -18.99 -4.16 38.29
C THR A 33 -17.96 -4.43 39.38
N PRO A 34 -16.75 -3.84 39.30
CA PRO A 34 -16.31 -2.78 38.38
C PRO A 34 -15.99 -3.28 36.96
N ALA A 35 -16.13 -2.42 35.95
CA ALA A 35 -15.82 -2.77 34.57
C ALA A 35 -14.36 -3.23 34.39
N SER A 36 -14.09 -4.10 33.42
CA SER A 36 -12.76 -4.68 33.15
C SER A 36 -11.65 -3.63 33.03
N ALA A 37 -11.93 -2.50 32.39
CA ALA A 37 -10.99 -1.37 32.25
C ALA A 37 -10.64 -0.70 33.59
N THR A 38 -11.59 -0.69 34.55
CA THR A 38 -11.34 -0.18 35.90
C THR A 38 -10.45 -1.15 36.67
N ILE A 39 -10.67 -2.46 36.54
CA ILE A 39 -9.80 -3.48 37.13
C ILE A 39 -8.37 -3.35 36.60
N ILE A 40 -8.17 -3.25 35.28
CA ILE A 40 -6.85 -3.09 34.67
C ILE A 40 -6.13 -1.85 35.19
N ARG A 41 -6.83 -0.71 35.27
CA ARG A 41 -6.24 0.55 35.73
C ARG A 41 -5.91 0.55 37.22
N THR A 42 -6.74 -0.07 38.05
CA THR A 42 -6.54 -0.12 39.50
C THR A 42 -5.49 -1.15 39.90
N CYS A 43 -5.43 -2.30 39.22
CA CYS A 43 -4.58 -3.43 39.57
C CYS A 43 -3.33 -3.57 38.69
N GLY A 44 -3.04 -2.61 37.80
CA GLY A 44 -1.86 -2.62 36.92
C GLY A 44 -1.98 -3.49 35.65
N GLY A 45 -2.82 -4.53 35.70
CA GLY A 45 -3.04 -5.43 34.57
C GLY A 45 -4.18 -6.42 34.83
N TRP A 46 -4.73 -7.02 33.77
CA TRP A 46 -5.77 -8.05 33.91
C TRP A 46 -5.22 -9.34 34.55
N ASN A 47 -4.03 -9.77 34.12
CA ASN A 47 -3.37 -10.94 34.69
C ASN A 47 -2.87 -10.66 36.11
N ASP A 48 -2.34 -9.47 36.38
CA ASP A 48 -1.91 -9.06 37.73
C ASP A 48 -3.08 -9.08 38.73
N ALA A 49 -4.26 -8.62 38.29
CA ALA A 49 -5.48 -8.69 39.09
C ALA A 49 -5.92 -10.14 39.35
N LYS A 50 -5.85 -11.01 38.34
CA LYS A 50 -6.18 -12.44 38.48
C LYS A 50 -5.19 -13.17 39.40
N GLU A 51 -3.89 -12.91 39.27
CA GLU A 51 -2.86 -13.47 40.13
C GLU A 51 -3.09 -13.08 41.59
N THR A 52 -3.36 -11.80 41.85
CA THR A 52 -3.66 -11.29 43.19
C THR A 52 -4.99 -11.83 43.74
N ALA A 53 -5.97 -12.11 42.87
CA ALA A 53 -7.23 -12.74 43.24
C ALA A 53 -7.09 -14.25 43.53
N GLY A 54 -5.93 -14.86 43.22
CA GLY A 54 -5.68 -16.30 43.35
C GLY A 54 -6.23 -17.12 42.18
N LEU A 55 -6.39 -16.52 41.00
CA LEU A 55 -6.99 -17.10 39.81
C LEU A 55 -5.94 -17.42 38.74
N GLU A 56 -6.12 -18.54 38.04
CA GLU A 56 -5.23 -18.96 36.94
C GLU A 56 -5.10 -17.87 35.87
N THR A 57 -3.88 -17.46 35.53
CA THR A 57 -3.62 -16.44 34.51
C THR A 57 -3.39 -17.08 33.14
N SER A 58 -3.87 -16.42 32.10
CA SER A 58 -3.52 -16.78 30.73
C SER A 58 -2.56 -15.73 30.20
N TYR A 59 -1.28 -16.07 30.16
CA TYR A 59 -0.33 -15.34 29.34
C TYR A 59 -0.44 -15.89 27.92
N SER A 60 -0.50 -15.01 26.93
CA SER A 60 -0.27 -15.42 25.54
C SER A 60 1.16 -15.96 25.46
N ARG A 61 1.35 -17.27 25.67
CA ARG A 61 2.63 -17.97 25.56
C ARG A 61 2.98 -18.32 24.12
N GLY A 62 2.14 -17.93 23.17
CA GLY A 62 2.36 -18.12 21.74
C GLY A 62 3.26 -17.03 21.15
N PRO A 63 4.04 -17.35 20.10
CA PRO A 63 4.68 -16.34 19.28
C PRO A 63 3.66 -15.30 18.83
N ARG A 64 4.01 -14.01 18.91
CA ARG A 64 3.16 -12.93 18.35
C ARG A 64 3.09 -13.00 16.82
N VAL A 65 3.93 -13.82 16.20
CA VAL A 65 4.03 -14.03 14.76
C VAL A 65 3.47 -15.42 14.46
N GLY A 66 2.37 -15.48 13.70
CA GLY A 66 1.84 -16.75 13.19
C GLY A 66 2.79 -17.38 12.16
N PRO A 67 2.61 -18.68 11.84
CA PRO A 67 3.48 -19.38 10.88
C PRO A 67 3.47 -18.73 9.50
N LYS A 68 4.54 -18.95 8.73
CA LYS A 68 4.64 -18.52 7.34
C LYS A 68 3.54 -19.21 6.51
N PRO A 69 2.75 -18.48 5.73
CA PRO A 69 1.85 -19.09 4.75
C PRO A 69 2.61 -19.94 3.71
N ASP A 70 1.98 -21.01 3.22
CA ASP A 70 2.58 -21.96 2.27
C ASP A 70 2.81 -21.34 0.88
N ASP A 71 1.97 -20.40 0.49
CA ASP A 71 1.97 -19.67 -0.78
C ASP A 71 3.02 -18.53 -0.83
N VAL A 72 3.74 -18.28 0.27
CA VAL A 72 4.72 -17.21 0.36
C VAL A 72 6.15 -17.74 0.24
N GLU A 73 6.79 -17.43 -0.87
CA GLU A 73 8.22 -17.70 -1.11
C GLU A 73 9.08 -16.58 -0.50
N LEU A 74 10.11 -16.96 0.27
CA LEU A 74 11.07 -16.02 0.87
C LEU A 74 12.48 -16.25 0.27
N PRO A 75 13.31 -15.20 0.13
CA PRO A 75 14.69 -15.35 -0.30
C PRO A 75 15.50 -16.22 0.68
N GLU A 76 16.51 -16.93 0.16
CA GLU A 76 17.44 -17.72 0.98
C GLU A 76 18.05 -16.87 2.11
N GLY A 77 18.06 -17.42 3.33
CA GLY A 77 18.56 -16.73 4.52
C GLY A 77 17.56 -15.78 5.19
N THR A 78 16.32 -15.67 4.69
CA THR A 78 15.26 -14.86 5.31
C THR A 78 14.31 -15.71 6.14
N ALA A 79 14.25 -15.47 7.45
CA ALA A 79 13.29 -16.13 8.33
C ALA A 79 12.02 -15.30 8.52
N TRP A 80 10.85 -15.92 8.40
CA TRP A 80 9.54 -15.26 8.53
C TRP A 80 9.34 -14.55 9.87
N GLU A 81 9.89 -15.12 10.94
CA GLU A 81 9.75 -14.63 12.32
C GLU A 81 10.54 -13.33 12.56
N ASP A 82 11.64 -13.16 11.83
CA ASP A 82 12.53 -11.99 11.91
C ASP A 82 12.01 -10.81 11.08
N LEU A 83 11.03 -11.05 10.21
CA LEU A 83 10.45 -10.02 9.37
C LEU A 83 9.55 -9.06 10.18
N SER A 84 9.67 -7.78 9.86
CA SER A 84 8.73 -6.77 10.32
C SER A 84 7.30 -7.07 9.84
N VAL A 85 6.32 -6.45 10.48
CA VAL A 85 4.91 -6.57 10.09
C VAL A 85 4.72 -6.15 8.62
N ASP A 86 5.37 -5.06 8.22
CA ASP A 86 5.29 -4.54 6.85
C ASP A 86 5.96 -5.47 5.83
N GLN A 87 7.13 -6.03 6.16
CA GLN A 87 7.81 -6.98 5.29
C GLN A 87 6.96 -8.24 5.07
N ARG A 88 6.36 -8.78 6.14
CA ARG A 88 5.44 -9.92 6.05
C ARG A 88 4.23 -9.60 5.18
N TRP A 89 3.69 -8.39 5.29
CA TRP A 89 2.61 -7.93 4.43
C TRP A 89 3.06 -7.86 2.95
N HIS A 90 4.25 -7.33 2.66
CA HIS A 90 4.78 -7.27 1.30
C HIS A 90 4.93 -8.64 0.65
N TYR A 91 5.51 -9.62 1.36
CA TYR A 91 5.69 -10.97 0.84
C TYR A 91 4.37 -11.72 0.65
N ARG A 92 3.38 -11.49 1.53
CA ARG A 92 2.03 -12.05 1.38
C ARG A 92 1.25 -11.43 0.22
N ASN A 93 1.44 -10.14 -0.04
CA ASN A 93 0.65 -9.39 -0.99
C ASN A 93 1.40 -9.14 -2.31
N THR A 94 2.39 -9.98 -2.67
CA THR A 94 3.16 -9.87 -3.92
C THR A 94 2.26 -9.90 -5.16
N GLU A 95 1.31 -10.83 -5.23
CA GLU A 95 0.35 -10.91 -6.34
C GLU A 95 -0.52 -9.65 -6.44
N TRP A 96 -1.10 -9.22 -5.31
CA TRP A 96 -1.92 -8.01 -5.26
C TRP A 96 -1.13 -6.74 -5.61
N ASN A 97 0.12 -6.61 -5.15
CA ASN A 97 1.00 -5.49 -5.49
C ASN A 97 1.35 -5.49 -6.99
N THR A 98 1.51 -6.67 -7.57
CA THR A 98 1.76 -6.85 -9.01
C THR A 98 0.53 -6.47 -9.82
N GLU A 99 -0.64 -7.01 -9.48
CA GLU A 99 -1.92 -6.71 -10.13
C GLU A 99 -2.23 -5.22 -10.07
N ARG A 100 -2.11 -4.60 -8.90
CA ARG A 100 -2.28 -3.15 -8.71
C ARG A 100 -1.35 -2.33 -9.59
N SER A 101 -0.09 -2.76 -9.73
CA SER A 101 0.88 -2.09 -10.58
C SER A 101 0.53 -2.23 -12.06
N LEU A 102 0.06 -3.41 -12.50
CA LEU A 102 -0.38 -3.66 -13.87
C LEU A 102 -1.63 -2.85 -14.22
N ASP A 103 -2.63 -2.82 -13.34
CA ASP A 103 -3.85 -2.03 -13.48
C ASP A 103 -3.54 -0.53 -13.58
N ARG A 104 -2.66 0.00 -12.72
CA ARG A 104 -2.21 1.39 -12.80
C ARG A 104 -1.59 1.73 -14.15
N ARG A 105 -0.71 0.86 -14.66
CA ARG A 105 -0.07 1.06 -15.98
C ARG A 105 -1.08 0.98 -17.12
N ALA A 106 -2.06 0.08 -17.05
CA ALA A 106 -3.15 -0.01 -18.02
C ALA A 106 -3.99 1.28 -18.04
N LYS A 107 -4.37 1.80 -16.86
CA LYS A 107 -5.08 3.08 -16.74
C LYS A 107 -4.31 4.25 -17.33
N HIS A 108 -3.00 4.34 -17.08
CA HIS A 108 -2.18 5.40 -17.68
C HIS A 108 -2.05 5.25 -19.21
N ARG A 109 -1.93 4.03 -19.74
CA ARG A 109 -1.97 3.81 -21.20
C ARG A 109 -3.29 4.24 -21.82
N ALA A 110 -4.42 3.89 -21.20
CA ALA A 110 -5.75 4.27 -21.68
C ALA A 110 -5.92 5.79 -21.68
N TRP A 111 -5.56 6.45 -20.58
CA TRP A 111 -5.61 7.91 -20.48
C TRP A 111 -4.74 8.61 -21.53
N VAL A 112 -3.50 8.14 -21.75
CA VAL A 112 -2.63 8.69 -22.80
C VAL A 112 -3.20 8.45 -24.21
N PHE A 113 -3.87 7.32 -24.43
CA PHE A 113 -4.52 7.01 -25.69
C PHE A 113 -5.68 7.98 -25.97
N GLU A 114 -6.53 8.23 -24.96
CA GLU A 114 -7.61 9.22 -25.02
C GLU A 114 -7.06 10.64 -25.28
N TYR A 115 -5.99 11.03 -24.59
CA TYR A 115 -5.33 12.31 -24.81
C TYR A 115 -4.88 12.47 -26.27
N LYS A 116 -4.23 11.45 -26.85
CA LYS A 116 -3.80 11.46 -28.26
C LYS A 116 -4.99 11.59 -29.21
N GLN A 117 -6.07 10.84 -28.94
CA GLN A 117 -7.29 10.89 -29.75
C GLN A 117 -7.95 12.27 -29.73
N GLU A 118 -7.97 12.94 -28.58
CA GLU A 118 -8.53 14.30 -28.47
C GLU A 118 -7.69 15.33 -29.22
N LYS A 119 -6.35 15.21 -29.18
CA LYS A 119 -5.45 16.21 -29.77
C LYS A 119 -5.25 16.05 -31.27
N GLY A 120 -5.21 14.82 -31.78
CA GLY A 120 -4.80 14.56 -33.16
C GLY A 120 -3.36 15.00 -33.45
N CYS A 121 -2.92 14.85 -34.69
CA CYS A 121 -1.64 15.37 -35.14
C CYS A 121 -1.70 16.90 -35.25
N ASN A 122 -0.71 17.59 -34.68
CA ASN A 122 -0.62 19.05 -34.75
C ASN A 122 -0.24 19.59 -36.15
N ARG A 123 0.17 18.71 -37.09
CA ARG A 123 0.72 19.09 -38.41
C ARG A 123 -0.09 18.59 -39.61
N CYS A 124 -1.02 17.67 -39.41
CA CYS A 124 -1.86 17.11 -40.48
C CYS A 124 -3.15 16.52 -39.90
N ASP A 125 -4.06 16.07 -40.75
CA ASP A 125 -5.38 15.57 -40.34
C ASP A 125 -5.39 14.13 -39.79
N GLU A 126 -4.23 13.60 -39.39
CA GLU A 126 -4.16 12.26 -38.79
C GLU A 126 -4.65 12.33 -37.35
N ASP A 127 -5.67 11.55 -37.03
CA ASP A 127 -6.31 11.51 -35.72
C ASP A 127 -6.25 10.14 -35.05
N ASP A 128 -5.73 9.10 -35.72
CA ASP A 128 -5.63 7.77 -35.15
C ASP A 128 -4.56 7.75 -34.03
N PRO A 129 -4.95 7.62 -32.75
CA PRO A 129 -4.03 7.65 -31.61
C PRO A 129 -2.96 6.55 -31.66
N ARG A 130 -3.15 5.48 -32.44
CA ARG A 130 -2.16 4.41 -32.66
C ARG A 130 -0.98 4.89 -33.50
N CYS A 131 -1.18 5.92 -34.31
CA CYS A 131 -0.19 6.51 -35.21
C CYS A 131 0.41 7.81 -34.67
N LEU A 132 -0.07 8.30 -33.53
CA LEU A 132 0.39 9.53 -32.89
C LEU A 132 1.48 9.27 -31.84
N ASP A 133 2.45 10.16 -31.77
CA ASP A 133 3.59 10.18 -30.86
C ASP A 133 3.73 11.54 -30.17
N PHE A 134 4.39 11.56 -29.01
CA PHE A 134 4.75 12.80 -28.32
C PHE A 134 6.13 13.27 -28.77
N HIS A 135 6.15 14.43 -29.41
CA HIS A 135 7.36 15.12 -29.82
C HIS A 135 7.71 16.21 -28.81
N HIS A 136 8.88 16.15 -28.19
CA HIS A 136 9.31 17.17 -27.23
C HIS A 136 9.79 18.40 -27.99
N LEU A 137 9.31 19.58 -27.58
CA LEU A 137 9.72 20.85 -28.20
C LEU A 137 11.19 21.19 -27.91
N ASN A 138 11.66 20.81 -26.73
CA ASN A 138 13.03 20.95 -26.30
C ASN A 138 13.51 19.60 -25.74
N GLU A 139 14.49 18.96 -26.39
CA GLU A 139 15.05 17.68 -25.93
C GLU A 139 15.86 17.81 -24.63
N ASP A 140 16.33 19.01 -24.27
CA ASP A 140 17.07 19.24 -23.01
C ASP A 140 16.14 19.31 -21.78
N GLU A 141 14.86 19.62 -21.98
CA GLU A 141 13.85 19.70 -20.91
C GLU A 141 13.10 18.38 -20.68
N LYS A 142 13.33 17.42 -21.57
CA LYS A 142 12.77 16.07 -21.51
C LYS A 142 13.41 15.29 -20.38
N GLU A 143 12.57 14.79 -19.49
CA GLU A 143 13.01 13.80 -18.53
C GLU A 143 13.10 12.43 -19.20
N MET A 144 12.04 12.03 -19.90
CA MET A 144 11.95 10.69 -20.49
C MET A 144 10.78 10.60 -21.48
N ALA A 145 10.90 9.72 -22.47
CA ALA A 145 9.74 9.39 -23.31
C ALA A 145 8.52 8.94 -22.47
N VAL A 146 7.36 9.57 -22.70
CA VAL A 146 6.09 9.31 -22.01
C VAL A 146 5.76 7.81 -21.91
N GLY A 147 5.95 7.04 -23.00
CA GLY A 147 5.70 5.59 -23.00
C GLY A 147 6.59 4.79 -22.03
N LYS A 148 7.84 5.24 -21.82
CA LYS A 148 8.75 4.64 -20.82
C LYS A 148 8.33 5.02 -19.40
N MET A 149 7.89 6.25 -19.16
CA MET A 149 7.39 6.68 -17.84
C MET A 149 6.21 5.81 -17.38
N ILE A 150 5.28 5.50 -18.28
CA ILE A 150 4.17 4.57 -17.99
C ILE A 150 4.71 3.18 -17.66
N SER A 151 5.65 2.67 -18.44
CA SER A 151 6.23 1.32 -18.25
C SER A 151 6.96 1.19 -16.91
N PHE A 152 7.69 2.24 -16.50
CA PHE A 152 8.34 2.32 -15.20
C PHE A 152 7.38 2.66 -14.05
N GLY A 153 6.11 2.95 -14.36
CA GLY A 153 5.07 3.12 -13.36
C GLY A 153 5.10 4.45 -12.63
N TYR A 154 5.54 5.52 -13.31
CA TYR A 154 5.48 6.90 -12.81
C TYR A 154 4.05 7.30 -12.47
N SER A 155 3.89 8.31 -11.60
CA SER A 155 2.58 8.87 -11.27
C SER A 155 1.96 9.59 -12.46
N LYS A 156 0.62 9.68 -12.47
CA LYS A 156 -0.12 10.43 -13.51
C LYS A 156 0.41 11.86 -13.66
N ASP A 157 0.56 12.58 -12.55
CA ASP A 157 1.00 13.99 -12.54
C ASP A 157 2.36 14.17 -13.23
N ARG A 158 3.31 13.26 -12.98
CA ARG A 158 4.62 13.32 -13.64
C ARG A 158 4.53 13.05 -15.13
N ILE A 159 3.66 12.13 -15.53
CA ILE A 159 3.42 11.83 -16.95
C ILE A 159 2.76 13.04 -17.62
N GLU A 160 1.80 13.69 -16.96
CA GLU A 160 1.11 14.90 -17.43
C GLU A 160 2.07 16.06 -17.62
N SER A 161 2.92 16.37 -16.63
CA SER A 161 3.95 17.40 -16.76
C SER A 161 4.94 17.14 -17.90
N GLU A 162 5.21 15.89 -18.26
CA GLU A 162 6.05 15.59 -19.43
C GLU A 162 5.28 15.77 -20.75
N ILE A 163 4.00 15.38 -20.78
CA ILE A 163 3.12 15.58 -21.95
C ILE A 163 2.95 17.07 -22.27
N GLU A 164 2.89 17.95 -21.26
CA GLU A 164 2.78 19.41 -21.45
C GLU A 164 3.96 20.02 -22.24
N LYS A 165 5.12 19.35 -22.24
CA LYS A 165 6.30 19.76 -23.00
C LYS A 165 6.29 19.26 -24.45
N CYS A 166 5.26 18.50 -24.82
CA CYS A 166 5.19 17.79 -26.08
C CYS A 166 4.12 18.34 -27.02
N LEU A 167 4.39 18.24 -28.33
CA LEU A 167 3.37 18.25 -29.37
C LEU A 167 2.97 16.82 -29.71
N VAL A 168 1.67 16.60 -29.96
CA VAL A 168 1.19 15.33 -30.52
C VAL A 168 1.37 15.37 -32.03
N LEU A 169 2.19 14.47 -32.58
CA LEU A 169 2.48 14.38 -34.01
C LEU A 169 2.26 12.95 -34.50
N CYS A 170 1.76 12.77 -35.73
CA CYS A 170 1.78 11.45 -36.35
C CYS A 170 3.20 10.99 -36.63
N ALA A 171 3.41 9.68 -36.71
CA ALA A 171 4.74 9.08 -36.90
C ALA A 171 5.50 9.65 -38.11
N ASN A 172 4.80 10.06 -39.18
CA ASN A 172 5.41 10.67 -40.35
C ASN A 172 5.85 12.12 -40.10
N CYS A 173 4.98 12.95 -39.52
CA CYS A 173 5.32 14.33 -39.16
C CYS A 173 6.42 14.37 -38.09
N HIS A 174 6.36 13.47 -37.12
CA HIS A 174 7.38 13.34 -36.08
C HIS A 174 8.76 13.03 -36.67
N ARG A 175 8.86 12.10 -37.63
CA ARG A 175 10.13 11.78 -38.30
C ARG A 175 10.67 12.95 -39.13
N LYS A 176 9.80 13.70 -39.81
CA LYS A 176 10.20 14.89 -40.57
C LYS A 176 10.77 15.97 -39.64
N GLU A 177 10.10 16.24 -38.53
CA GLU A 177 10.57 17.20 -37.53
C GLU A 177 11.96 16.82 -37.00
N HIS A 178 12.19 15.55 -36.65
CA HIS A 178 13.53 15.07 -36.25
C HIS A 178 14.59 15.19 -37.35
N TYR A 179 14.21 15.03 -38.62
CA TYR A 179 15.13 15.19 -39.74
C TYR A 179 15.51 16.66 -39.94
N ASP A 180 14.52 17.55 -39.93
CA ASP A 180 14.71 18.98 -40.15
C ASP A 180 15.53 19.62 -39.01
N SER A 181 15.22 19.31 -37.75
CA SER A 181 15.97 19.79 -36.59
C SER A 181 17.44 19.37 -36.60
N ARG A 182 17.77 18.20 -37.16
CA ARG A 182 19.15 17.71 -37.29
C ARG A 182 19.91 18.34 -38.46
N CYS A 183 19.21 18.84 -39.47
CA CYS A 183 19.83 19.49 -40.62
C CYS A 183 20.16 20.97 -40.36
N THR A 184 19.41 21.67 -39.49
CA THR A 184 19.70 23.06 -39.11
C THR A 184 21.03 23.23 -38.36
N ASP A 185 21.46 22.22 -37.62
CA ASP A 185 22.74 22.24 -36.88
C ASP A 185 23.96 22.09 -37.82
N HIS A 186 23.78 21.57 -39.04
CA HIS A 186 24.87 21.34 -40.01
C HIS A 186 25.11 22.50 -40.99
N LEU A 187 24.20 23.47 -41.07
CA LEU A 187 24.31 24.63 -41.98
C LEU A 187 24.82 25.90 -41.29
N SER A 188 25.16 25.81 -40.00
CA SER A 188 25.69 26.92 -39.20
C SER A 188 27.17 26.74 -38.79
N SER A 189 27.90 25.83 -39.45
CA SER A 189 29.35 25.62 -39.27
C SER A 189 30.14 25.96 -40.53
#